data_AF-A0A7S0TDE9-F1
#
_entry.id   AF-A0A7S0TDE9-F1
#
_cell.length_a   1.000
_cell.length_b   1.000
_cell.length_c   1.000
_cell.angle_alpha   90.00
_cell.angle_beta   90.00
_cell.angle_gamma   90.00
#
_symmetry.space_group_name_H-M   'P 1'
#
loop_
_entity.id
_entity.type
_entity.pdbx_description
1 polymer ?
#
loop_
_entity_poly.entity_id
_entity_poly.type
_entity_poly.pdbx_seq_one_letter_code
_entity_poly.pdbx_strand_id
1 'polypeptide(L)'
;SKHSATDIVDDSIATDDTAAAETMAAAAAAEVSTPSLAPEIWAHVCDFLPYQSLLQTAVVSREMLVDVMPRVTMLHIDKSCQLHAGVTHRYGDVQDIYIYSLIEFEDDLESYDCHLDDDTLTRALPFLCNFSSCLERVFLGGRRPSNGQVEGYKTDRFSVEDDMKMNNFIDLFSGAFRAGALPNNVWIAGLSCSKETRMHINTCKVCRNACKSFPLSSVVDFEDIHVIKKRYRFRAKLFDDDIFGLNVCLKRTEIEEIILGRPGGKELLQSKARFMTLLGRGVRHVVITDDDEVLYVVKYDDAVLGQINGFIKHSSMDVTMFPPDEVTEAIRRSFAADERDPLPPREQCYLAESSFNALKELGLPIEETDFLNE
;
A
#
# COMPACT_ATOMS: atom_id res chain seq x y z
N SER A 1 -54.33 -34.10 -17.25
CA SER A 1 -54.55 -34.24 -15.80
C SER A 1 -54.48 -32.82 -15.22
N LYS A 2 -55.51 -31.96 -15.26
CA LYS A 2 -56.84 -31.98 -14.61
C LYS A 2 -56.79 -32.25 -13.09
N HIS A 3 -56.82 -31.16 -12.32
CA HIS A 3 -57.50 -30.91 -11.05
C HIS A 3 -56.71 -29.84 -10.26
N SER A 4 -57.26 -28.93 -9.48
CA SER A 4 -58.61 -28.38 -9.31
C SER A 4 -58.43 -27.25 -8.31
N ALA A 5 -59.18 -26.17 -8.47
CA ALA A 5 -59.34 -25.10 -7.49
C ALA A 5 -60.13 -25.58 -6.26
N THR A 6 -59.91 -24.92 -5.12
CA THR A 6 -60.86 -24.79 -4.00
C THR A 6 -60.61 -23.46 -3.29
N ASP A 7 -61.53 -22.52 -3.52
CA ASP A 7 -61.93 -21.45 -2.60
C ASP A 7 -62.75 -22.04 -1.44
N ILE A 8 -62.65 -21.49 -0.21
CA ILE A 8 -63.74 -21.29 0.80
C ILE A 8 -63.24 -20.22 1.84
N VAL A 9 -63.75 -18.97 1.81
CA VAL A 9 -64.77 -18.28 2.66
C VAL A 9 -64.34 -17.80 4.07
N ASP A 10 -64.50 -16.47 4.25
CA ASP A 10 -64.80 -15.60 5.40
C ASP A 10 -64.74 -16.11 6.85
N ASP A 11 -64.18 -15.28 7.75
CA ASP A 11 -65.03 -14.66 8.77
C ASP A 11 -64.44 -13.36 9.36
N SER A 12 -65.34 -12.40 9.50
CA SER A 12 -65.16 -11.06 10.03
C SER A 12 -65.18 -11.03 11.56
N ILE A 13 -64.23 -10.35 12.20
CA ILE A 13 -64.43 -9.74 13.52
C ILE A 13 -63.85 -8.32 13.50
N ALA A 14 -64.76 -7.35 13.46
CA ALA A 14 -64.51 -5.98 13.82
C ALA A 14 -64.62 -5.86 15.35
N THR A 15 -63.55 -5.43 16.01
CA THR A 15 -63.64 -4.82 17.35
C THR A 15 -62.87 -3.51 17.35
N ASP A 16 -63.70 -2.47 17.26
CA ASP A 16 -63.57 -1.11 17.73
C ASP A 16 -62.73 -0.98 19.02
N ASP A 17 -61.57 -0.32 18.93
CA ASP A 17 -60.80 0.22 20.07
C ASP A 17 -59.83 1.29 19.55
N THR A 18 -60.40 2.36 18.96
CA THR A 18 -59.65 3.46 18.32
C THR A 18 -59.87 4.79 19.03
N ALA A 19 -59.82 4.81 20.37
CA ALA A 19 -60.01 6.07 21.13
C ALA A 19 -59.18 6.23 22.42
N ALA A 20 -58.26 5.32 22.74
CA ALA A 20 -57.42 5.42 23.95
C ALA A 20 -55.90 5.32 23.69
N ALA A 21 -55.46 5.28 22.43
CA ALA A 21 -54.03 5.14 22.08
C ALA A 21 -53.32 6.47 21.70
N GLU A 22 -54.04 7.59 21.62
CA GLU A 22 -53.47 8.88 21.16
C GLU A 22 -52.91 9.79 22.27
N THR A 23 -53.05 9.42 23.56
CA THR A 23 -52.60 10.29 24.67
C THR A 23 -51.43 9.71 25.50
N MET A 24 -50.82 8.61 25.05
CA MET A 24 -49.57 8.07 25.62
C MET A 24 -48.38 8.08 24.63
N ALA A 25 -48.55 8.64 23.43
CA ALA A 25 -47.49 8.74 22.42
C ALA A 25 -46.63 10.03 22.52
N ALA A 26 -46.99 10.98 23.40
CA ALA A 26 -46.35 12.29 23.48
C ALA A 26 -45.36 12.48 24.66
N ALA A 27 -45.10 11.44 25.47
CA ALA A 27 -44.37 11.60 26.74
C ALA A 27 -43.13 10.69 26.92
N ALA A 28 -42.66 9.98 25.89
CA ALA A 28 -41.52 9.06 26.02
C ALA A 28 -40.49 9.15 24.89
N ALA A 29 -40.31 10.33 24.30
CA ALA A 29 -39.14 10.65 23.48
C ALA A 29 -38.35 11.78 24.15
N ALA A 30 -38.09 11.64 25.45
CA ALA A 30 -36.89 12.23 26.00
C ALA A 30 -35.74 11.50 25.30
N GLU A 31 -35.27 12.07 24.18
CA GLU A 31 -34.05 11.65 23.50
C GLU A 31 -32.97 11.61 24.57
N VAL A 32 -32.73 10.42 25.11
CA VAL A 32 -31.52 10.15 25.86
C VAL A 32 -30.44 10.38 24.83
N SER A 33 -29.87 11.59 24.84
CA SER A 33 -28.71 11.92 24.03
C SER A 33 -27.57 11.08 24.59
N THR A 34 -27.53 9.82 24.19
CA THR A 34 -26.36 8.99 24.40
C THR A 34 -25.21 9.78 23.79
N PRO A 35 -24.16 10.08 24.55
CA PRO A 35 -23.01 10.79 24.02
C PRO A 35 -22.47 9.96 22.85
N SER A 36 -22.79 10.39 21.63
CA SER A 36 -22.26 9.81 20.41
C SER A 36 -20.89 10.42 20.18
N LEU A 37 -19.93 9.60 19.79
CA LEU A 37 -18.63 10.12 19.35
C LEU A 37 -18.85 11.03 18.13
N ALA A 38 -17.98 12.02 17.97
CA ALA A 38 -18.01 12.86 16.79
C ALA A 38 -17.81 12.02 15.51
N PRO A 39 -18.43 12.36 14.36
CA PRO A 39 -18.30 11.59 13.13
C PRO A 39 -16.86 11.35 12.68
N GLU A 40 -15.95 12.28 12.93
CA GLU A 40 -14.53 12.16 12.64
C GLU A 40 -13.86 11.02 13.43
N ILE A 41 -14.25 10.84 14.69
CA ILE A 41 -13.73 9.76 15.54
C ILE A 41 -14.27 8.42 15.04
N TRP A 42 -15.56 8.37 14.68
CA TRP A 42 -16.16 7.16 14.10
C TRP A 42 -15.54 6.79 12.76
N ALA A 43 -15.22 7.77 11.91
CA ALA A 43 -14.56 7.54 10.63
C ALA A 43 -13.16 6.93 10.84
N HIS A 44 -12.41 7.46 11.82
CA HIS A 44 -11.12 6.90 12.18
C HIS A 44 -11.21 5.46 12.71
N VAL A 45 -12.24 5.13 13.50
CA VAL A 45 -12.49 3.74 13.91
C VAL A 45 -12.83 2.86 12.70
N CYS A 46 -13.61 3.40 11.76
CA CYS A 46 -14.02 2.72 10.54
C CYS A 46 -12.85 2.41 9.59
N ASP A 47 -11.80 3.22 9.58
CA ASP A 47 -10.59 3.00 8.77
C ASP A 47 -9.92 1.65 9.05
N PHE A 48 -10.08 1.10 10.26
CA PHE A 48 -9.49 -0.19 10.65
C PHE A 48 -10.43 -1.40 10.46
N LEU A 49 -11.66 -1.18 9.98
CA LEU A 49 -12.63 -2.25 9.82
C LEU A 49 -12.46 -2.95 8.47
N PRO A 50 -12.61 -4.29 8.42
CA PRO A 50 -12.82 -5.00 7.16
C PRO A 50 -13.98 -4.38 6.37
N TYR A 51 -13.89 -4.31 5.05
CA TYR A 51 -14.88 -3.62 4.24
C TYR A 51 -16.31 -4.15 4.42
N GLN A 52 -16.48 -5.45 4.68
CA GLN A 52 -17.80 -6.01 5.00
C GLN A 52 -18.41 -5.41 6.27
N SER A 53 -17.60 -5.25 7.32
CA SER A 53 -18.02 -4.65 8.59
C SER A 53 -18.31 -3.16 8.41
N LEU A 54 -17.51 -2.47 7.59
CA LEU A 54 -17.75 -1.06 7.23
C LEU A 54 -19.12 -0.88 6.55
N LEU A 55 -19.45 -1.74 5.58
CA LEU A 55 -20.76 -1.73 4.92
C LEU A 55 -21.91 -2.01 5.91
N GLN A 56 -21.68 -2.87 6.90
CA GLN A 56 -22.66 -3.12 7.97
C GLN A 56 -22.83 -1.90 8.86
N THR A 57 -21.75 -1.21 9.24
CA THR A 57 -21.81 0.05 10.01
C THR A 57 -22.60 1.11 9.27
N ALA A 58 -22.43 1.22 7.95
CA ALA A 58 -23.17 2.16 7.12
C ALA A 58 -24.70 1.93 7.13
N VAL A 59 -25.19 0.74 7.44
CA VAL A 59 -26.64 0.46 7.53
C VAL A 59 -27.21 0.60 8.95
N VAL A 60 -26.36 0.77 9.97
CA VAL A 60 -26.79 0.90 11.37
C VAL A 60 -27.60 2.18 11.60
N SER A 61 -27.17 3.30 11.00
CA SER A 61 -27.87 4.57 11.13
C SER A 61 -27.64 5.48 9.92
N ARG A 62 -28.54 6.46 9.75
CA ARG A 62 -28.39 7.50 8.72
C ARG A 62 -27.14 8.37 8.98
N GLU A 63 -26.84 8.67 10.24
CA GLU A 63 -25.66 9.44 10.64
C GLU A 63 -24.37 8.71 10.22
N MET A 64 -24.27 7.39 10.44
CA MET A 64 -23.14 6.60 9.96
C MET A 64 -23.01 6.69 8.44
N LEU A 65 -24.12 6.53 7.71
CA LEU A 65 -24.11 6.57 6.24
C LEU A 65 -23.73 7.94 5.67
N VAL A 66 -24.26 9.02 6.25
CA VAL A 66 -24.20 10.38 5.66
C VAL A 66 -23.07 11.20 6.23
N ASP A 67 -22.76 11.07 7.52
CA ASP A 67 -21.80 11.92 8.21
C ASP A 67 -20.46 11.22 8.45
N VAL A 68 -20.44 9.89 8.60
CA VAL A 68 -19.22 9.10 8.86
C VAL A 68 -18.61 8.54 7.57
N MET A 69 -19.37 7.82 6.73
CA MET A 69 -18.81 7.14 5.55
C MET A 69 -18.02 8.07 4.60
N PRO A 70 -18.46 9.33 4.34
CA PRO A 70 -17.69 10.22 3.47
C PRO A 70 -16.30 10.57 3.99
N ARG A 71 -16.08 10.47 5.31
CA ARG A 71 -14.83 10.83 6.01
C ARG A 71 -13.88 9.67 6.21
N VAL A 72 -14.30 8.46 5.85
CA VAL A 72 -13.43 7.28 5.87
C VAL A 72 -12.29 7.52 4.90
N THR A 73 -11.07 7.33 5.37
CA THR A 73 -9.84 7.59 4.61
C THR A 73 -9.22 6.30 4.08
N MET A 74 -9.56 5.15 4.67
CA MET A 74 -8.96 3.86 4.36
C MET A 74 -10.00 2.77 4.09
N LEU A 75 -9.79 1.96 3.04
CA LEU A 75 -10.62 0.79 2.73
C LEU A 75 -9.79 -0.50 2.71
N HIS A 76 -10.27 -1.54 3.39
CA HIS A 76 -9.67 -2.89 3.45
C HIS A 76 -10.56 -3.93 2.76
N ILE A 77 -10.24 -4.28 1.51
CA ILE A 77 -11.05 -5.13 0.64
C ILE A 77 -10.51 -6.56 0.66
N ASP A 78 -11.21 -7.45 1.34
CA ASP A 78 -10.81 -8.85 1.53
C ASP A 78 -11.35 -9.79 0.45
N LYS A 79 -12.39 -9.38 -0.30
CA LYS A 79 -13.03 -10.23 -1.32
C LYS A 79 -13.25 -9.48 -2.62
N SER A 80 -13.06 -10.18 -3.74
CA SER A 80 -13.23 -9.62 -5.08
C SER A 80 -14.66 -9.15 -5.36
N CYS A 81 -15.64 -9.83 -4.77
CA CYS A 81 -17.05 -9.43 -4.82
C CYS A 81 -17.33 -8.08 -4.16
N GLN A 82 -16.42 -7.52 -3.37
CA GLN A 82 -16.59 -6.20 -2.73
C GLN A 82 -16.15 -5.04 -3.64
N LEU A 83 -15.46 -5.31 -4.75
CA LEU A 83 -14.96 -4.34 -5.71
C LEU A 83 -16.08 -3.79 -6.62
N HIS A 84 -17.11 -3.23 -6.01
CA HIS A 84 -18.27 -2.67 -6.68
C HIS A 84 -18.14 -1.16 -6.86
N ALA A 85 -17.92 -0.71 -8.09
CA ALA A 85 -17.81 0.72 -8.43
C ALA A 85 -19.03 1.56 -7.99
N GLY A 86 -20.22 0.98 -7.95
CA GLY A 86 -21.46 1.71 -7.69
C GLY A 86 -21.60 2.31 -6.29
N VAL A 87 -20.84 1.83 -5.29
CA VAL A 87 -20.95 2.32 -3.89
C VAL A 87 -19.85 3.32 -3.51
N THR A 88 -18.90 3.57 -4.42
CA THR A 88 -17.72 4.41 -4.18
C THR A 88 -18.04 5.88 -3.88
N HIS A 89 -19.12 6.41 -4.46
CA HIS A 89 -19.61 7.79 -4.22
C HIS A 89 -19.94 8.11 -2.76
N ARG A 90 -20.02 7.11 -1.88
CA ARG A 90 -20.27 7.27 -0.44
C ARG A 90 -19.02 7.61 0.36
N TYR A 91 -17.84 7.47 -0.26
CA TYR A 91 -16.53 7.58 0.37
C TYR A 91 -15.79 8.75 -0.28
N GLY A 92 -15.95 9.96 0.27
CA GLY A 92 -15.41 11.18 -0.32
C GLY A 92 -13.91 11.36 -0.07
N ASP A 93 -13.44 10.98 1.11
CA ASP A 93 -12.11 11.29 1.61
C ASP A 93 -11.14 10.08 1.55
N VAL A 94 -11.50 9.02 0.83
CA VAL A 94 -10.64 7.83 0.71
C VAL A 94 -9.34 8.16 -0.02
N GLN A 95 -8.24 7.96 0.71
CA GLN A 95 -6.87 8.16 0.25
C GLN A 95 -6.14 6.82 0.09
N ASP A 96 -6.48 5.83 0.92
CA ASP A 96 -5.76 4.56 0.98
C ASP A 96 -6.70 3.38 0.71
N ILE A 97 -6.35 2.51 -0.24
CA ILE A 97 -7.11 1.30 -0.56
C ILE A 97 -6.20 0.08 -0.53
N TYR A 98 -6.55 -0.89 0.29
CA TYR A 98 -5.85 -2.17 0.39
C TYR A 98 -6.73 -3.27 -0.16
N ILE A 99 -6.34 -3.88 -1.27
CA ILE A 99 -7.03 -4.99 -1.92
C ILE A 99 -6.26 -6.28 -1.64
N TYR A 100 -6.77 -7.04 -0.68
CA TYR A 100 -6.20 -8.33 -0.24
C TYR A 100 -6.77 -9.53 -0.98
N SER A 101 -7.69 -9.31 -1.92
CA SER A 101 -8.32 -10.38 -2.70
C SER A 101 -7.59 -10.71 -3.99
N LEU A 102 -6.45 -10.07 -4.29
CA LEU A 102 -5.74 -10.32 -5.56
C LEU A 102 -5.04 -11.68 -5.55
N ILE A 103 -4.47 -12.08 -4.41
CA ILE A 103 -3.78 -13.35 -4.24
C ILE A 103 -4.61 -14.24 -3.32
N GLU A 104 -5.02 -15.39 -3.84
CA GLU A 104 -5.69 -16.43 -3.08
C GLU A 104 -4.65 -17.45 -2.61
N PHE A 105 -4.71 -17.81 -1.32
CA PHE A 105 -3.86 -18.81 -0.72
C PHE A 105 -4.66 -20.10 -0.57
N GLU A 106 -4.12 -21.22 -1.07
CA GLU A 106 -4.70 -22.53 -0.82
C GLU A 106 -4.34 -22.97 0.61
N ASP A 107 -5.35 -23.41 1.37
CA ASP A 107 -5.21 -23.87 2.77
C ASP A 107 -4.64 -25.31 2.82
N ASP A 108 -3.64 -25.61 1.99
CA ASP A 108 -2.89 -26.87 2.11
C ASP A 108 -1.73 -26.66 3.09
N LEU A 109 -1.71 -27.44 4.18
CA LEU A 109 -0.70 -27.34 5.23
C LEU A 109 0.71 -27.66 4.71
N GLU A 110 0.83 -28.27 3.52
CA GLU A 110 2.09 -28.73 2.95
C GLU A 110 2.55 -27.95 1.69
N SER A 111 1.65 -27.27 0.97
CA SER A 111 2.03 -26.48 -0.23
C SER A 111 1.77 -24.98 -0.04
N TYR A 112 2.73 -24.16 -0.49
CA TYR A 112 2.56 -22.70 -0.54
C TYR A 112 1.96 -22.29 -1.88
N ASP A 113 0.96 -23.03 -2.36
CA ASP A 113 0.34 -22.76 -3.64
C ASP A 113 -0.57 -21.52 -3.50
N CYS A 114 -0.37 -20.56 -4.40
CA CYS A 114 -1.18 -19.37 -4.50
C CYS A 114 -1.44 -19.06 -5.97
N HIS A 115 -2.62 -18.52 -6.24
CA HIS A 115 -3.04 -18.13 -7.58
C HIS A 115 -3.65 -16.73 -7.57
N LEU A 116 -3.76 -16.12 -8.75
CA LEU A 116 -4.39 -14.81 -8.89
C LEU A 116 -5.90 -14.95 -9.07
N ASP A 117 -6.66 -14.15 -8.32
CA ASP A 117 -8.11 -14.08 -8.48
C ASP A 117 -8.49 -13.26 -9.72
N ASP A 118 -9.14 -13.93 -10.68
CA ASP A 118 -9.56 -13.34 -11.94
C ASP A 118 -10.62 -12.25 -11.76
N ASP A 119 -11.50 -12.38 -10.76
CA ASP A 119 -12.52 -11.35 -10.48
C ASP A 119 -11.86 -10.05 -9.99
N THR A 120 -10.84 -10.14 -9.14
CA THR A 120 -10.07 -8.98 -8.68
C THR A 120 -9.31 -8.33 -9.83
N LEU A 121 -8.63 -9.13 -10.66
CA LEU A 121 -7.90 -8.63 -11.84
C LEU A 121 -8.79 -7.80 -12.77
N THR A 122 -10.06 -8.19 -12.95
CA THR A 122 -11.00 -7.49 -13.82
C THR A 122 -11.69 -6.30 -13.16
N ARG A 123 -11.92 -6.32 -11.85
CA ARG A 123 -12.72 -5.31 -11.13
C ARG A 123 -11.90 -4.23 -10.43
N ALA A 124 -10.66 -4.54 -10.03
CA ALA A 124 -9.85 -3.63 -9.22
C ALA A 124 -9.64 -2.28 -9.90
N LEU A 125 -9.18 -2.27 -11.17
CA LEU A 125 -8.90 -1.01 -11.86
C LEU A 125 -10.15 -0.14 -12.07
N PRO A 126 -11.28 -0.66 -12.62
CA PRO A 126 -12.53 0.10 -12.67
C PRO A 126 -12.98 0.65 -11.32
N PHE A 127 -12.82 -0.13 -10.24
CA PHE A 127 -13.14 0.30 -8.88
C PHE A 127 -12.27 1.49 -8.47
N LEU A 128 -10.95 1.38 -8.59
CA LEU A 128 -9.98 2.43 -8.22
C LEU A 128 -10.17 3.75 -8.97
N CYS A 129 -10.55 3.70 -10.26
CA CYS A 129 -10.80 4.89 -11.06
C CYS A 129 -11.94 5.79 -10.52
N ASN A 130 -12.81 5.28 -9.64
CA ASN A 130 -13.85 6.10 -9.00
C ASN A 130 -13.32 6.98 -7.85
N PHE A 131 -12.06 6.79 -7.42
CA PHE A 131 -11.43 7.54 -6.34
C PHE A 131 -10.40 8.56 -6.86
N SER A 132 -10.50 8.97 -8.14
CA SER A 132 -9.48 9.74 -8.86
C SER A 132 -9.17 11.15 -8.34
N SER A 133 -9.83 11.63 -7.29
CA SER A 133 -9.57 12.96 -6.70
C SER A 133 -8.74 12.91 -5.42
N CYS A 134 -8.93 11.89 -4.58
CA CYS A 134 -8.31 11.80 -3.25
C CYS A 134 -7.36 10.61 -3.11
N LEU A 135 -7.37 9.64 -4.03
CA LEU A 135 -6.58 8.42 -3.89
C LEU A 135 -5.07 8.70 -3.95
N GLU A 136 -4.37 8.32 -2.88
CA GLU A 136 -2.93 8.48 -2.71
C GLU A 136 -2.19 7.15 -2.72
N ARG A 137 -2.76 6.08 -2.14
CA ARG A 137 -2.07 4.78 -2.03
C ARG A 137 -3.00 3.61 -2.32
N VAL A 138 -2.46 2.65 -3.05
CA VAL A 138 -3.12 1.39 -3.36
C VAL A 138 -2.17 0.24 -3.09
N PHE A 139 -2.60 -0.71 -2.27
CA PHE A 139 -1.93 -2.00 -2.13
C PHE A 139 -2.74 -3.09 -2.84
N LEU A 140 -2.05 -3.94 -3.60
CA LEU A 140 -2.62 -5.06 -4.35
C LEU A 140 -1.90 -6.35 -3.93
N GLY A 141 -2.60 -7.27 -3.26
CA GLY A 141 -1.96 -8.48 -2.77
C GLY A 141 -2.93 -9.49 -2.18
N GLY A 142 -2.41 -10.31 -1.26
CA GLY A 142 -3.15 -11.32 -0.52
C GLY A 142 -3.00 -11.13 0.99
N ARG A 143 -3.96 -11.62 1.76
CA ARG A 143 -3.83 -11.83 3.21
C ARG A 143 -3.82 -13.32 3.55
N ARG A 144 -2.75 -13.80 4.18
CA ARG A 144 -2.61 -15.21 4.58
C ARG A 144 -3.64 -15.59 5.65
N PRO A 145 -4.41 -16.68 5.47
CA PRO A 145 -5.39 -17.11 6.46
C PRO A 145 -4.79 -17.47 7.83
N SER A 146 -3.58 -18.03 7.84
CA SER A 146 -2.96 -18.61 9.05
C SER A 146 -2.47 -17.57 10.07
N ASN A 147 -1.97 -16.43 9.61
CA ASN A 147 -1.35 -15.41 10.45
C ASN A 147 -1.80 -13.97 10.14
N GLY A 148 -2.68 -13.77 9.15
CA GLY A 148 -3.10 -12.44 8.71
C GLY A 148 -2.03 -11.63 7.99
N GLN A 149 -0.87 -12.24 7.68
CA GLN A 149 0.23 -11.56 7.00
C GLN A 149 -0.19 -11.17 5.58
N VAL A 150 0.10 -9.93 5.20
CA VAL A 150 -0.18 -9.41 3.86
C VAL A 150 1.05 -9.52 2.96
N GLU A 151 0.85 -9.95 1.72
CA GLU A 151 1.93 -10.16 0.75
C GLU A 151 1.54 -9.61 -0.62
N GLY A 152 2.49 -8.97 -1.31
CA GLY A 152 2.40 -8.65 -2.73
C GLY A 152 2.76 -9.82 -3.64
N TYR A 153 2.65 -9.63 -4.96
CA TYR A 153 2.94 -10.68 -5.96
C TYR A 153 4.42 -11.06 -6.01
N LYS A 154 4.74 -12.36 -5.80
CA LYS A 154 6.11 -12.90 -5.80
C LYS A 154 6.28 -13.97 -6.86
N THR A 155 7.04 -13.68 -7.91
CA THR A 155 7.13 -14.50 -9.14
C THR A 155 7.52 -15.97 -8.92
N ASP A 156 8.20 -16.29 -7.82
CA ASP A 156 8.68 -17.63 -7.49
C ASP A 156 7.59 -18.54 -6.90
N ARG A 157 6.39 -18.02 -6.63
CA ARG A 157 5.27 -18.75 -6.02
C ARG A 157 4.07 -18.98 -6.95
N PHE A 158 4.09 -18.43 -8.16
CA PHE A 158 2.94 -18.43 -9.06
C PHE A 158 3.20 -19.24 -10.33
N SER A 159 2.12 -19.64 -10.99
CA SER A 159 2.17 -20.34 -12.25
C SER A 159 2.61 -19.42 -13.41
N VAL A 160 3.04 -20.00 -14.52
CA VAL A 160 3.31 -19.24 -15.77
C VAL A 160 2.04 -18.56 -16.30
N GLU A 161 0.86 -19.10 -16.00
CA GLU A 161 -0.40 -18.48 -16.39
C GLU A 161 -0.66 -17.21 -15.57
N ASP A 162 -0.50 -17.27 -14.25
CA ASP A 162 -0.60 -16.11 -13.36
C ASP A 162 0.44 -15.04 -13.71
N ASP A 163 1.63 -15.45 -14.10
CA ASP A 163 2.68 -14.56 -14.60
C ASP A 163 2.22 -13.75 -15.82
N MET A 164 1.45 -14.36 -16.72
CA MET A 164 0.84 -13.66 -17.87
C MET A 164 -0.28 -12.73 -17.41
N LYS A 165 -1.14 -13.18 -16.48
CA LYS A 165 -2.22 -12.37 -15.90
C LYS A 165 -1.67 -11.12 -15.20
N MET A 166 -0.65 -11.25 -14.37
CA MET A 166 0.01 -10.14 -13.68
C MET A 166 0.63 -9.14 -14.66
N ASN A 167 1.31 -9.61 -15.71
CA ASN A 167 1.86 -8.72 -16.74
C ASN A 167 0.76 -7.93 -17.47
N ASN A 168 -0.36 -8.58 -17.81
CA ASN A 168 -1.51 -7.90 -18.40
C ASN A 168 -2.08 -6.86 -17.43
N PHE A 169 -2.15 -7.18 -16.14
CA PHE A 169 -2.63 -6.28 -15.09
C PHE A 169 -1.75 -5.04 -14.94
N ILE A 170 -0.42 -5.19 -14.96
CA ILE A 170 0.53 -4.06 -14.97
C ILE A 170 0.36 -3.18 -16.23
N ASP A 171 0.14 -3.79 -17.40
CA ASP A 171 -0.15 -3.06 -18.63
C ASP A 171 -1.50 -2.31 -18.55
N LEU A 172 -2.52 -2.86 -17.87
CA LEU A 172 -3.79 -2.18 -17.62
C LEU A 172 -3.59 -0.91 -16.76
N PHE A 173 -2.84 -0.99 -15.65
CA PHE A 173 -2.48 0.19 -14.86
C PHE A 173 -1.68 1.20 -15.67
N SER A 174 -0.73 0.74 -16.49
CA SER A 174 0.02 1.61 -17.40
C SER A 174 -0.90 2.36 -18.37
N GLY A 175 -1.93 1.69 -18.89
CA GLY A 175 -2.97 2.29 -19.72
C GLY A 175 -3.79 3.35 -18.97
N ALA A 176 -4.18 3.05 -17.73
CA ALA A 176 -4.98 3.94 -16.90
C ALA A 176 -4.25 5.25 -16.56
N PHE A 177 -2.98 5.19 -16.15
CA PHE A 177 -2.17 6.40 -15.93
C PHE A 177 -2.00 7.21 -17.21
N ARG A 178 -1.73 6.56 -18.35
CA ARG A 178 -1.61 7.25 -19.64
C ARG A 178 -2.91 7.95 -20.05
N ALA A 179 -4.05 7.34 -19.74
CA ALA A 179 -5.37 7.90 -20.02
C ALA A 179 -5.78 8.99 -19.01
N GLY A 180 -5.02 9.22 -17.94
CA GLY A 180 -5.39 10.11 -16.84
C GLY A 180 -6.57 9.58 -16.01
N ALA A 181 -6.86 8.28 -16.08
CA ALA A 181 -7.93 7.65 -15.31
C ALA A 181 -7.55 7.43 -13.84
N LEU A 182 -6.25 7.38 -13.55
CA LEU A 182 -5.70 7.37 -12.19
C LEU A 182 -4.94 8.67 -11.91
N PRO A 183 -4.93 9.16 -10.67
CA PRO A 183 -4.18 10.35 -10.27
C PRO A 183 -2.68 10.20 -10.51
N ASN A 184 -1.96 11.29 -10.82
CA ASN A 184 -0.49 11.22 -10.97
C ASN A 184 0.26 11.14 -9.63
N ASN A 185 -0.42 11.24 -8.50
CA ASN A 185 0.15 11.13 -7.17
C ASN A 185 -0.12 9.77 -6.51
N VAL A 186 -0.91 8.87 -7.13
CA VAL A 186 -1.19 7.57 -6.51
C VAL A 186 0.03 6.66 -6.57
N TRP A 187 0.42 6.14 -5.42
CA TRP A 187 1.42 5.10 -5.26
C TRP A 187 0.76 3.72 -5.28
N ILE A 188 1.28 2.82 -6.12
CA ILE A 188 0.75 1.46 -6.26
C ILE A 188 1.81 0.45 -5.82
N ALA A 189 1.42 -0.39 -4.86
CA ALA A 189 2.24 -1.40 -4.23
C ALA A 189 1.73 -2.82 -4.49
N GLY A 190 2.62 -3.79 -4.34
CA GLY A 190 2.34 -5.23 -4.41
C GLY A 190 2.38 -5.83 -5.83
N LEU A 191 2.83 -5.05 -6.83
CA LEU A 191 2.94 -5.51 -8.21
C LEU A 191 4.38 -5.94 -8.54
N SER A 192 4.54 -7.04 -9.27
CA SER A 192 5.86 -7.50 -9.70
C SER A 192 5.82 -8.12 -11.09
N CYS A 193 6.77 -7.73 -11.95
CA CYS A 193 6.90 -8.31 -13.27
C CYS A 193 7.46 -9.72 -13.17
N SER A 194 6.74 -10.66 -13.79
CA SER A 194 7.03 -12.09 -13.79
C SER A 194 8.16 -12.56 -14.69
N LYS A 195 8.82 -11.69 -15.44
CA LYS A 195 9.83 -12.12 -16.42
C LYS A 195 11.11 -12.65 -15.77
N GLU A 196 11.06 -13.90 -15.31
CA GLU A 196 12.21 -14.81 -15.11
C GLU A 196 12.56 -15.59 -16.38
N THR A 197 11.70 -15.55 -17.41
CA THR A 197 11.88 -16.33 -18.64
C THR A 197 12.94 -15.73 -19.56
N ARG A 198 14.19 -16.12 -19.25
CA ARG A 198 15.23 -16.61 -20.17
C ARG A 198 15.43 -15.81 -21.46
N MET A 199 16.56 -15.09 -21.48
CA MET A 199 17.38 -14.64 -22.63
C MET A 199 17.35 -13.16 -23.03
N HIS A 200 16.34 -12.35 -22.67
CA HIS A 200 16.33 -10.92 -23.06
C HIS A 200 15.81 -9.96 -21.96
N ILE A 201 16.54 -9.89 -20.84
CA ILE A 201 16.26 -9.01 -19.68
C ILE A 201 16.00 -7.55 -20.12
N ASN A 202 16.73 -7.05 -21.12
CA ASN A 202 16.67 -5.63 -21.52
C ASN A 202 15.45 -5.24 -22.40
N THR A 203 14.51 -6.16 -22.65
CA THR A 203 13.40 -5.93 -23.62
C THR A 203 12.01 -6.15 -23.05
N CYS A 204 11.85 -6.13 -21.72
CA CYS A 204 10.52 -6.29 -21.13
C CYS A 204 9.59 -5.13 -21.50
N LYS A 205 8.73 -5.36 -22.49
CA LYS A 205 7.74 -4.38 -22.98
C LYS A 205 6.84 -3.89 -21.85
N VAL A 206 6.36 -4.78 -20.99
CA VAL A 206 5.49 -4.46 -19.84
C VAL A 206 6.19 -3.48 -18.88
N CYS A 207 7.40 -3.81 -18.42
CA CYS A 207 8.17 -2.91 -17.54
C CYS A 207 8.51 -1.57 -18.21
N ARG A 208 8.85 -1.58 -19.51
CA ARG A 208 9.11 -0.35 -20.27
C ARG A 208 7.85 0.51 -20.41
N ASN A 209 6.69 -0.11 -20.62
CA ASN A 209 5.40 0.58 -20.64
C ASN A 209 5.09 1.19 -19.28
N ALA A 210 5.28 0.43 -18.20
CA ALA A 210 5.09 0.90 -16.83
C ALA A 210 5.99 2.10 -16.52
N CYS A 211 7.30 1.99 -16.77
CA CYS A 211 8.26 3.10 -16.56
C CYS A 211 7.94 4.36 -17.39
N LYS A 212 7.29 4.21 -18.55
CA LYS A 212 6.85 5.33 -19.40
C LYS A 212 5.53 5.95 -18.96
N SER A 213 4.67 5.19 -18.28
CA SER A 213 3.27 5.58 -18.06
C SER A 213 2.98 5.93 -16.59
N PHE A 214 3.58 5.21 -15.62
CA PHE A 214 3.39 5.48 -14.20
C PHE A 214 3.97 6.84 -13.80
N PRO A 215 3.52 7.46 -12.70
CA PRO A 215 4.07 8.71 -12.19
C PRO A 215 5.58 8.68 -12.03
N LEU A 216 6.26 9.79 -12.31
CA LEU A 216 7.72 9.87 -12.20
C LEU A 216 8.20 9.61 -10.76
N SER A 217 7.46 10.10 -9.77
CA SER A 217 7.70 9.83 -8.35
C SER A 217 7.62 8.35 -8.02
N SER A 218 6.75 7.57 -8.66
CA SER A 218 6.70 6.12 -8.44
C SER A 218 7.81 5.38 -9.20
N VAL A 219 8.11 5.78 -10.44
CA VAL A 219 9.09 5.07 -11.29
C VAL A 219 10.52 5.17 -10.73
N VAL A 220 10.87 6.26 -10.03
CA VAL A 220 12.18 6.36 -9.36
C VAL A 220 12.33 5.35 -8.21
N ASP A 221 11.22 4.84 -7.68
CA ASP A 221 11.18 3.84 -6.60
C ASP A 221 11.07 2.41 -7.12
N PHE A 222 10.91 2.20 -8.44
CA PHE A 222 10.90 0.86 -9.00
C PHE A 222 12.22 0.15 -8.74
N GLU A 223 12.13 -1.04 -8.16
CA GLU A 223 13.26 -1.89 -7.83
C GLU A 223 13.49 -2.95 -8.90
N ASP A 224 14.77 -3.29 -9.11
CA ASP A 224 15.17 -4.41 -9.96
C ASP A 224 14.95 -5.72 -9.18
N ILE A 225 14.12 -6.60 -9.73
CA ILE A 225 13.79 -7.90 -9.14
C ILE A 225 15.03 -8.76 -8.78
N HIS A 226 16.15 -8.56 -9.48
CA HIS A 226 17.39 -9.29 -9.18
C HIS A 226 18.08 -8.79 -7.91
N VAL A 227 17.95 -7.49 -7.59
CA VAL A 227 18.47 -6.90 -6.35
C VAL A 227 17.67 -7.41 -5.17
N ILE A 228 16.35 -7.39 -5.29
CA ILE A 228 15.38 -7.96 -4.35
C ILE A 228 15.74 -9.42 -4.04
N LYS A 229 15.82 -10.29 -5.06
CA LYS A 229 16.13 -11.72 -4.84
C LYS A 229 17.44 -11.95 -4.08
N LYS A 230 18.46 -11.11 -4.27
CA LYS A 230 19.70 -11.19 -3.50
C LYS A 230 19.50 -10.80 -2.03
N ARG A 231 18.69 -9.76 -1.76
CA ARG A 231 18.35 -9.34 -0.39
C ARG A 231 17.59 -10.43 0.36
N TYR A 232 16.58 -11.04 -0.26
CA TYR A 232 15.72 -12.02 0.42
C TYR A 232 16.38 -13.39 0.63
N ARG A 233 17.41 -13.77 -0.16
CA ARG A 233 18.13 -15.05 0.04
C ARG A 233 18.82 -15.17 1.40
N PHE A 234 19.14 -14.05 2.05
CA PHE A 234 19.86 -14.03 3.32
C PHE A 234 19.00 -13.61 4.53
N ARG A 235 17.74 -13.21 4.32
CA ARG A 235 16.84 -12.83 5.42
C ARG A 235 16.01 -14.01 5.88
N ALA A 236 16.31 -14.51 7.08
CA ALA A 236 15.40 -15.38 7.81
C ALA A 236 14.15 -14.56 8.23
N LYS A 237 12.99 -14.88 7.66
CA LYS A 237 11.62 -14.66 8.19
C LYS A 237 11.41 -13.39 9.06
N LEU A 238 11.77 -12.21 8.58
CA LEU A 238 11.32 -10.95 9.20
C LEU A 238 10.02 -10.54 8.50
N PHE A 239 8.98 -10.31 9.31
CA PHE A 239 7.58 -10.52 8.94
C PHE A 239 6.89 -9.35 8.22
N ASP A 240 7.54 -8.20 7.99
CA ASP A 240 6.81 -6.97 7.58
C ASP A 240 7.31 -6.26 6.30
N ASP A 241 8.32 -6.76 5.59
CA ASP A 241 8.99 -5.99 4.49
C ASP A 241 8.54 -6.35 3.05
N ASP A 242 7.35 -6.91 2.86
CA ASP A 242 6.89 -7.38 1.53
C ASP A 242 6.00 -6.39 0.76
N ILE A 243 5.78 -5.20 1.31
CA ILE A 243 5.07 -4.12 0.63
C ILE A 243 6.08 -3.29 -0.18
N PHE A 244 6.31 -3.70 -1.41
CA PHE A 244 7.09 -2.95 -2.40
C PHE A 244 6.16 -2.24 -3.39
N GLY A 245 6.67 -1.24 -4.12
CA GLY A 245 5.95 -0.59 -5.23
C GLY A 245 5.70 -1.54 -6.42
N LEU A 246 6.22 -1.18 -7.59
CA LEU A 246 6.30 -2.09 -8.74
C LEU A 246 7.73 -2.62 -8.89
N ASN A 247 7.89 -3.93 -8.76
CA ASN A 247 9.15 -4.60 -9.07
C ASN A 247 9.23 -4.85 -10.58
N VAL A 248 10.32 -4.39 -11.19
CA VAL A 248 10.55 -4.52 -12.63
C VAL A 248 11.78 -5.37 -12.92
N CYS A 249 11.83 -5.97 -14.09
CA CYS A 249 13.02 -6.72 -14.55
C CYS A 249 13.98 -5.86 -15.39
N LEU A 250 13.78 -4.54 -15.44
CA LEU A 250 14.70 -3.61 -16.09
C LEU A 250 15.85 -3.28 -15.15
N LYS A 251 17.05 -3.12 -15.73
CA LYS A 251 18.19 -2.64 -14.94
C LYS A 251 17.96 -1.20 -14.53
N ARG A 252 18.55 -0.81 -13.39
CA ARG A 252 18.44 0.57 -12.89
C ARG A 252 18.83 1.63 -13.92
N THR A 253 19.91 1.38 -14.69
CA THR A 253 20.36 2.29 -15.75
C THR A 253 19.31 2.47 -16.87
N GLU A 254 18.55 1.42 -17.21
CA GLU A 254 17.47 1.52 -18.22
C GLU A 254 16.27 2.28 -17.66
N ILE A 255 15.92 2.08 -16.39
CA ILE A 255 14.86 2.84 -15.71
C ILE A 255 15.22 4.32 -15.71
N GLU A 256 16.46 4.66 -15.33
CA GLU A 256 16.96 6.04 -15.31
C GLU A 256 17.01 6.67 -16.71
N GLU A 257 17.40 5.91 -17.74
CA GLU A 257 17.34 6.37 -19.13
C GLU A 257 15.90 6.70 -19.56
N ILE A 258 14.92 5.86 -19.18
CA ILE A 258 13.51 6.13 -19.45
C ILE A 258 13.05 7.37 -18.68
N ILE A 259 13.44 7.53 -17.41
CA ILE A 259 13.10 8.73 -16.61
C ILE A 259 13.70 9.97 -17.27
N LEU A 260 14.97 9.96 -17.68
CA LEU A 260 15.62 11.09 -18.36
C LEU A 260 14.89 11.53 -19.64
N GLY A 261 14.29 10.57 -20.36
CA GLY A 261 13.50 10.85 -21.55
C GLY A 261 12.11 11.46 -21.28
N ARG A 262 11.67 11.56 -20.03
CA ARG A 262 10.35 12.07 -19.65
C ARG A 262 10.42 13.54 -19.17
N PRO A 263 9.36 14.34 -19.40
CA PRO A 263 9.28 15.71 -18.87
C PRO A 263 9.47 15.74 -17.34
N GLY A 264 10.39 16.57 -16.84
CA GLY A 264 10.70 16.67 -15.40
C GLY A 264 11.63 15.57 -14.87
N GLY A 265 12.00 14.59 -15.69
CA GLY A 265 12.78 13.43 -15.24
C GLY A 265 14.23 13.75 -14.90
N LYS A 266 14.87 14.64 -15.67
CA LYS A 266 16.24 15.09 -15.37
C LYS A 266 16.28 15.85 -14.04
N GLU A 267 15.35 16.77 -13.84
CA GLU A 267 15.20 17.56 -12.61
C GLU A 267 14.96 16.64 -11.42
N LEU A 268 14.08 15.65 -11.55
CA LEU A 268 13.84 14.65 -10.51
C LEU A 268 15.12 13.86 -10.17
N LEU A 269 15.79 13.32 -11.18
CA LEU A 269 16.98 12.48 -10.99
C LEU A 269 18.16 13.24 -10.38
N GLN A 270 18.23 14.55 -10.58
CA GLN A 270 19.28 15.42 -10.04
C GLN A 270 18.80 16.23 -8.82
N SER A 271 17.58 16.02 -8.35
CA SER A 271 17.02 16.79 -7.25
C SER A 271 17.64 16.41 -5.90
N LYS A 272 17.75 17.42 -5.02
CA LYS A 272 18.14 17.23 -3.63
C LYS A 272 17.16 16.32 -2.90
N ALA A 273 15.86 16.48 -3.18
CA ALA A 273 14.80 15.66 -2.61
C ALA A 273 15.03 14.16 -2.88
N ARG A 274 15.35 13.79 -4.13
CA ARG A 274 15.70 12.41 -4.48
C ARG A 274 16.91 11.91 -3.71
N PHE A 275 17.94 12.73 -3.56
CA PHE A 275 19.13 12.35 -2.79
C PHE A 275 18.78 12.05 -1.33
N MET A 276 17.98 12.90 -0.69
CA MET A 276 17.52 12.67 0.68
C MET A 276 16.66 11.40 0.79
N THR A 277 15.80 11.13 -0.19
CA THR A 277 15.06 9.86 -0.24
C THR A 277 16.00 8.66 -0.36
N LEU A 278 17.08 8.72 -1.15
CA LEU A 278 18.06 7.64 -1.25
C LEU A 278 18.79 7.39 0.09
N LEU A 279 19.07 8.45 0.84
CA LEU A 279 19.60 8.33 2.20
C LEU A 279 18.57 7.65 3.12
N GLY A 280 17.27 7.86 2.97
CA GLY A 280 16.26 7.17 3.76
C GLY A 280 16.13 5.66 3.52
N ARG A 281 16.84 5.07 2.54
CA ARG A 281 16.69 3.65 2.13
C ARG A 281 17.65 2.67 2.82
N GLY A 282 18.18 3.04 3.98
CA GLY A 282 18.90 2.09 4.82
C GLY A 282 18.00 0.90 5.21
N VAL A 283 18.58 -0.29 5.32
CA VAL A 283 17.85 -1.47 5.81
C VAL A 283 17.79 -1.41 7.33
N ARG A 284 16.58 -1.35 7.87
CA ARG A 284 16.32 -1.48 9.30
C ARG A 284 16.39 -2.94 9.76
N HIS A 285 17.05 -3.15 10.90
CA HIS A 285 17.07 -4.40 11.64
C HIS A 285 16.59 -4.13 13.06
N VAL A 286 15.71 -4.99 13.57
CA VAL A 286 15.27 -4.94 14.97
C VAL A 286 16.05 -5.97 15.75
N VAL A 287 16.76 -5.52 16.78
CA VAL A 287 17.54 -6.35 17.70
C VAL A 287 16.89 -6.25 19.07
N ILE A 288 16.51 -7.38 19.65
CA ILE A 288 16.02 -7.45 21.03
C ILE A 288 17.18 -7.96 21.88
N THR A 289 17.59 -7.18 22.89
CA THR A 289 18.69 -7.55 23.79
C THR A 289 18.23 -8.58 24.83
N ASP A 290 19.18 -9.11 25.61
CA ASP A 290 18.88 -10.04 26.71
C ASP A 290 18.04 -9.39 27.82
N ASP A 291 18.03 -8.05 27.90
CA ASP A 291 17.25 -7.25 28.85
C ASP A 291 15.89 -6.79 28.26
N ASP A 292 15.44 -7.42 27.17
CA ASP A 292 14.22 -7.08 26.42
C ASP A 292 14.20 -5.65 25.86
N GLU A 293 15.36 -4.98 25.74
CA GLU A 293 15.45 -3.68 25.09
C GLU A 293 15.43 -3.83 23.57
N VAL A 294 14.67 -2.96 22.90
CA VAL A 294 14.55 -2.95 21.44
C VAL A 294 15.51 -1.92 20.86
N LEU A 295 16.46 -2.40 20.04
CA LEU A 295 17.39 -1.57 19.30
C LEU A 295 17.09 -1.66 17.80
N TYR A 296 17.18 -0.53 17.13
CA TYR A 296 17.02 -0.41 15.68
C TYR A 296 18.38 -0.15 15.06
N VAL A 297 18.87 -1.12 14.28
CA VAL A 297 20.14 -1.04 13.59
C VAL A 297 19.90 -0.85 12.10
N VAL A 298 20.38 0.25 11.52
CA VAL A 298 20.30 0.49 10.08
C VAL A 298 21.60 0.06 9.39
N LYS A 299 21.48 -0.62 8.26
CA LYS A 299 22.61 -0.99 7.39
C LYS A 299 22.32 -0.65 5.93
N TYR A 300 23.25 -0.02 5.26
CA TYR A 300 23.19 0.20 3.81
C TYR A 300 23.85 -0.97 3.09
N ASP A 301 23.14 -1.56 2.14
CA ASP A 301 23.71 -2.57 1.27
C ASP A 301 24.51 -1.92 0.12
N ASP A 302 25.36 -2.71 -0.54
CA ASP A 302 26.18 -2.25 -1.66
C ASP A 302 25.35 -1.67 -2.82
N ALA A 303 24.10 -2.14 -3.00
CA ALA A 303 23.23 -1.65 -4.06
C ALA A 303 22.70 -0.25 -3.76
N VAL A 304 22.34 0.05 -2.51
CA VAL A 304 21.94 1.41 -2.07
C VAL A 304 23.16 2.33 -2.08
N LEU A 305 24.30 1.92 -1.51
CA LEU A 305 25.54 2.70 -1.55
C LEU A 305 25.99 2.99 -2.99
N GLY A 306 25.87 2.00 -3.88
CA GLY A 306 26.13 2.17 -5.31
C GLY A 306 25.23 3.22 -5.96
N GLN A 307 23.95 3.29 -5.58
CA GLN A 307 23.01 4.32 -6.05
C GLN A 307 23.36 5.71 -5.50
N ILE A 308 23.70 5.83 -4.22
CA ILE A 308 24.11 7.10 -3.60
C ILE A 308 25.38 7.62 -4.30
N ASN A 309 26.41 6.78 -4.44
CA ASN A 309 27.64 7.11 -5.15
C ASN A 309 27.37 7.47 -6.63
N GLY A 310 26.48 6.72 -7.28
CA GLY A 310 26.02 7.00 -8.63
C GLY A 310 25.39 8.39 -8.74
N PHE A 311 24.52 8.77 -7.80
CA PHE A 311 23.95 10.12 -7.74
C PHE A 311 25.05 11.17 -7.60
N ILE A 312 25.95 11.01 -6.62
CA ILE A 312 27.03 11.98 -6.35
C ILE A 312 27.87 12.22 -7.61
N LYS A 313 28.27 11.15 -8.31
CA LYS A 313 29.11 11.23 -9.52
C LYS A 313 28.45 11.91 -10.71
N HIS A 314 27.13 11.82 -10.84
CA HIS A 314 26.40 12.32 -12.02
C HIS A 314 25.58 13.59 -11.73
N SER A 315 25.45 13.97 -10.46
CA SER A 315 24.85 15.24 -10.06
C SER A 315 25.90 16.35 -10.08
N SER A 316 25.45 17.59 -10.29
CA SER A 316 26.28 18.77 -10.08
C SER A 316 26.24 19.27 -8.63
N MET A 317 25.71 18.48 -7.70
CA MET A 317 25.55 18.87 -6.30
C MET A 317 26.81 18.55 -5.50
N ASP A 318 27.28 19.53 -4.75
CA ASP A 318 28.32 19.32 -3.75
C ASP A 318 27.66 18.82 -2.46
N VAL A 319 27.72 17.51 -2.24
CA VAL A 319 27.10 16.89 -1.07
C VAL A 319 27.77 17.28 0.24
N THR A 320 29.01 17.78 0.21
CA THR A 320 29.72 18.27 1.40
C THR A 320 29.12 19.58 1.93
N MET A 321 28.33 20.27 1.10
CA MET A 321 27.70 21.55 1.43
C MET A 321 26.27 21.39 1.92
N PHE A 322 25.75 20.15 2.06
CA PHE A 322 24.44 19.95 2.65
C PHE A 322 24.45 20.22 4.15
N PRO A 323 23.36 20.77 4.71
CA PRO A 323 23.25 20.92 6.16
C PRO A 323 23.35 19.56 6.86
N PRO A 324 24.24 19.39 7.85
CA PRO A 324 24.38 18.13 8.59
C PRO A 324 23.05 17.61 9.13
N ASP A 325 22.26 18.49 9.76
CA ASP A 325 20.94 18.15 10.32
C ASP A 325 19.98 17.54 9.28
N GLU A 326 20.02 18.01 8.04
CA GLU A 326 19.13 17.52 6.98
C GLU A 326 19.57 16.15 6.47
N VAL A 327 20.89 15.92 6.37
CA VAL A 327 21.47 14.62 6.02
C VAL A 327 21.20 13.61 7.14
N THR A 328 21.41 14.02 8.40
CA THR A 328 21.11 13.20 9.58
C THR A 328 19.63 12.82 9.61
N GLU A 329 18.72 13.78 9.42
CA GLU A 329 17.28 13.50 9.39
C GLU A 329 16.87 12.58 8.22
N ALA A 330 17.48 12.77 7.05
CA ALA A 330 17.23 11.89 5.90
C ALA A 330 17.67 10.44 6.18
N ILE A 331 18.81 10.23 6.83
CA ILE A 331 19.24 8.90 7.29
C ILE A 331 18.31 8.38 8.39
N ARG A 332 17.88 9.23 9.34
CA ARG A 332 16.99 8.84 10.43
C ARG A 332 15.65 8.28 9.94
N ARG A 333 15.16 8.70 8.77
CA ARG A 333 13.96 8.11 8.16
C ARG A 333 14.06 6.60 7.91
N SER A 334 15.28 6.07 7.71
CA SER A 334 15.48 4.62 7.56
C SER A 334 15.24 3.81 8.85
N PHE A 335 15.07 4.46 10.01
CA PHE A 335 14.72 3.81 11.27
C PHE A 335 13.21 3.67 11.48
N ALA A 336 12.38 4.38 10.71
CA ALA A 336 10.94 4.20 10.71
C ALA A 336 10.57 2.83 10.10
N ALA A 337 9.39 2.30 10.45
CA ALA A 337 8.85 1.13 9.76
C ALA A 337 8.17 1.54 8.43
N ASP A 338 7.42 2.64 8.42
CA ASP A 338 6.89 3.34 7.23
C ASP A 338 7.15 4.86 7.31
N GLU A 339 6.98 5.59 6.19
CA GLU A 339 7.09 7.06 6.10
C GLU A 339 6.12 7.80 7.05
N ARG A 340 5.06 7.14 7.50
CA ARG A 340 4.07 7.68 8.44
C ARG A 340 4.34 7.31 9.91
N ASP A 341 5.20 6.34 10.16
CA ASP A 341 5.44 5.86 11.51
C ASP A 341 6.32 6.85 12.28
N PRO A 342 6.06 7.02 13.59
CA PRO A 342 6.93 7.82 14.42
C PRO A 342 8.34 7.21 14.43
N LEU A 343 9.35 8.07 14.32
CA LEU A 343 10.74 7.66 14.48
C LEU A 343 10.97 7.10 15.90
N PRO A 344 11.75 6.02 16.04
CA PRO A 344 12.14 5.55 17.36
C PRO A 344 12.94 6.62 18.13
N PRO A 345 12.95 6.55 19.48
CA PRO A 345 13.84 7.33 20.32
C PRO A 345 15.30 7.25 19.87
N ARG A 346 16.05 8.35 19.99
CA ARG A 346 17.43 8.47 19.45
C ARG A 346 18.36 7.43 20.05
N GLU A 347 18.23 7.17 21.33
CA GLU A 347 18.99 6.19 22.11
C GLU A 347 18.77 4.74 21.63
N GLN A 348 17.73 4.47 20.85
CA GLN A 348 17.44 3.17 20.26
C GLN A 348 17.91 3.05 18.80
N CYS A 349 18.45 4.11 18.20
CA CYS A 349 18.80 4.16 16.77
C CYS A 349 20.32 4.09 16.56
N TYR A 350 20.76 3.03 15.88
CA TYR A 350 22.16 2.76 15.59
C TYR A 350 22.41 2.61 14.09
N LEU A 351 23.34 3.37 13.53
CA LEU A 351 23.82 3.09 12.17
C LEU A 351 24.97 2.10 12.25
N ALA A 352 24.89 1.00 11.52
CA ALA A 352 25.98 0.03 11.46
C ALA A 352 27.29 0.74 11.09
N GLU A 353 28.36 0.50 11.84
CA GLU A 353 29.65 1.19 11.68
C GLU A 353 30.18 1.13 10.23
N SER A 354 30.05 -0.04 9.60
CA SER A 354 30.39 -0.23 8.17
C SER A 354 29.62 0.73 7.23
N SER A 355 28.34 0.99 7.51
CA SER A 355 27.52 1.91 6.73
C SER A 355 27.85 3.37 7.04
N PHE A 356 28.10 3.71 8.31
CA PHE A 356 28.56 5.03 8.71
C PHE A 356 29.87 5.40 7.99
N ASN A 357 30.87 4.52 8.04
CA ASN A 357 32.16 4.73 7.38
C ASN A 357 32.00 4.85 5.86
N ALA A 358 31.20 4.00 5.24
CA ALA A 358 30.94 4.08 3.80
C ALA A 358 30.26 5.40 3.39
N LEU A 359 29.28 5.89 4.17
CA LEU A 359 28.63 7.18 3.91
C LEU A 359 29.59 8.36 4.12
N LYS A 360 30.44 8.29 5.15
CA LYS A 360 31.48 9.30 5.42
C LYS A 360 32.55 9.35 4.31
N GLU A 361 32.94 8.20 3.77
CA GLU A 361 33.84 8.09 2.60
C GLU A 361 33.24 8.70 1.33
N LEU A 362 31.91 8.73 1.21
CA LEU A 362 31.20 9.44 0.14
C LEU A 362 31.16 10.96 0.34
N GLY A 363 31.74 11.48 1.43
CA GLY A 363 31.81 12.91 1.73
C GLY A 363 30.55 13.48 2.38
N LEU A 364 29.68 12.62 2.93
CA LEU A 364 28.48 13.09 3.61
C LEU A 364 28.82 13.74 4.97
N PRO A 365 28.24 14.91 5.30
CA PRO A 365 28.51 15.61 6.55
C PRO A 365 27.71 14.98 7.70
N ILE A 366 28.16 13.81 8.17
CA ILE A 366 27.55 13.08 9.29
C ILE A 366 28.51 13.01 10.49
N GLU A 367 27.95 13.09 11.70
CA GLU A 367 28.69 13.04 12.96
C GLU A 367 28.50 11.70 13.67
N GLU A 368 29.53 11.22 14.37
CA GLU A 368 29.50 9.93 15.07
C GLU A 368 28.48 9.95 16.21
N THR A 369 28.37 11.09 16.92
CA THR A 369 27.42 11.30 18.03
C THR A 369 25.95 11.19 17.62
N ASP A 370 25.64 11.25 16.32
CA ASP A 370 24.27 11.10 15.82
C ASP A 370 23.82 9.65 15.66
N PHE A 371 24.76 8.71 15.55
CA PHE A 371 24.45 7.35 15.12
C PHE A 371 25.21 6.23 15.85
N LEU A 372 26.34 6.54 16.48
CA LEU A 372 27.16 5.63 17.23
C LEU A 372 27.07 6.09 18.70
N ASN A 373 26.10 5.57 19.45
CA ASN A 373 26.06 5.79 20.90
C ASN A 373 27.30 5.10 21.50
N GLU A 374 28.05 5.83 22.34
CA GLU A 374 29.26 5.32 23.03
C GLU A 374 28.98 4.19 24.02
#